data_AF-A0A1I4I6R9-F1
#
_entry.id   AF-A0A1I4I6R9-F1
#
_cell.length_a   1.000
_cell.length_b   1.000
_cell.length_c   1.000
_cell.angle_alpha   90.00
_cell.angle_beta   90.00
_cell.angle_gamma   90.00
#
_symmetry.space_group_name_H-M   'P 1'
#
loop_
_entity.id
_entity.type
_entity.pdbx_description
1 polymer ?
#
loop_
_entity_poly.entity_id
_entity_poly.type
_entity_poly.pdbx_seq_one_letter_code
_entity_poly.pdbx_strand_id
1 'polypeptide(L)'
;MRKFSAKEILAKLVDNDKSKHKPYIVENEKLKVIPDGKGIGWFSDSKGSFLYQELTDDFMIETSVKVKQKANNNKQRAQFSSAGLLIRNPLSSPGKENWIMYNIGYQNSFYGREMKVTRPSNGFRFDPMYFIGYRSLSTLYLIPALETGFVRLRMARISDEIRFYYFADNKWQEEKPTKGIEVMGNGIKYQVDQFNKQEFRPTNLSLPAKLQVGLITNPGMNTRKPWQKYRDSEMLFAYYSYKEISSFTECLK
;
A
#
# COMPACT_ATOMS: atom_id res chain seq x y z
N MET A 1 -3.40 21.62 3.89
CA MET A 1 -3.63 20.47 2.97
C MET A 1 -5.14 20.25 2.87
N ARG A 2 -5.71 20.19 1.66
CA ARG A 2 -7.16 19.96 1.49
C ARG A 2 -7.47 18.48 1.69
N LYS A 3 -8.45 18.19 2.54
CA LYS A 3 -8.97 16.83 2.77
C LYS A 3 -10.21 16.61 1.91
N PHE A 4 -10.26 15.48 1.22
CA PHE A 4 -11.41 15.00 0.47
C PHE A 4 -12.22 14.06 1.38
N SER A 5 -13.50 14.38 1.52
CA SER A 5 -14.50 13.49 2.11
C SER A 5 -14.66 12.20 1.30
N ALA A 6 -15.37 11.20 1.85
CA ALA A 6 -15.67 9.96 1.13
C ALA A 6 -16.39 10.20 -0.22
N LYS A 7 -17.31 11.17 -0.28
CA LYS A 7 -18.02 11.54 -1.51
C LYS A 7 -17.09 12.19 -2.53
N GLU A 8 -16.22 13.11 -2.08
CA GLU A 8 -15.23 13.74 -2.95
C GLU A 8 -14.19 12.74 -3.45
N ILE A 9 -13.79 11.77 -2.63
CA ILE A 9 -12.91 10.67 -3.07
C ILE A 9 -13.53 9.95 -4.27
N LEU A 10 -14.79 9.53 -4.16
CA LEU A 10 -15.48 8.79 -5.23
C LEU A 10 -15.75 9.65 -6.47
N ALA A 11 -15.89 10.96 -6.31
CA ALA A 11 -16.09 11.87 -7.44
C ALA A 11 -14.79 12.22 -8.18
N LYS A 12 -13.65 12.21 -7.47
CA LYS A 12 -12.36 12.70 -8.01
C LYS A 12 -11.37 11.61 -8.36
N LEU A 13 -11.35 10.50 -7.63
CA LEU A 13 -10.40 9.43 -7.86
C LEU A 13 -10.96 8.43 -8.88
N VAL A 14 -10.08 8.01 -9.78
CA VAL A 14 -10.32 6.99 -10.79
C VAL A 14 -10.19 5.62 -10.15
N ASP A 15 -11.16 4.74 -10.43
CA ASP A 15 -11.11 3.34 -10.06
C ASP A 15 -10.34 2.54 -11.11
N ASN A 16 -9.24 1.92 -10.69
CA ASN A 16 -8.42 1.05 -11.53
C ASN A 16 -9.16 -0.19 -12.04
N ASP A 17 -10.01 -0.82 -11.22
CA ASP A 17 -10.66 -2.08 -11.57
C ASP A 17 -11.85 -2.37 -10.64
N LYS A 18 -13.05 -2.08 -11.15
CA LYS A 18 -14.33 -2.29 -10.43
C LYS A 18 -14.59 -3.76 -10.06
N SER A 19 -13.88 -4.72 -10.65
CA SER A 19 -14.02 -6.13 -10.32
C SER A 19 -13.33 -6.52 -9.01
N LYS A 20 -12.43 -5.66 -8.48
CA LYS A 20 -11.61 -5.94 -7.28
C LYS A 20 -12.29 -5.62 -5.96
N HIS A 21 -13.51 -5.11 -5.98
CA HIS A 21 -14.26 -4.76 -4.78
C HIS A 21 -15.77 -4.86 -5.01
N LYS A 22 -16.52 -4.84 -3.92
CA LYS A 22 -17.96 -4.56 -3.93
C LYS A 22 -18.20 -3.06 -4.18
N PRO A 23 -19.42 -2.64 -4.58
CA PRO A 23 -19.74 -1.23 -4.68
C PRO A 23 -19.27 -0.45 -3.45
N TYR A 24 -18.67 0.72 -3.67
CA TYR A 24 -18.21 1.58 -2.59
C TYR A 24 -19.37 2.04 -1.73
N ILE A 25 -19.16 2.07 -0.41
CA ILE A 25 -20.18 2.46 0.55
C ILE A 25 -19.66 3.69 1.31
N VAL A 26 -20.47 4.75 1.38
CA VAL A 26 -20.21 5.87 2.28
C VAL A 26 -21.00 5.63 3.56
N GLU A 27 -20.30 5.50 4.69
CA GLU A 27 -20.90 5.23 6.00
C GLU A 27 -20.23 6.11 7.06
N ASN A 28 -21.02 6.90 7.79
CA ASN A 28 -20.53 7.82 8.82
C ASN A 28 -19.39 8.74 8.32
N GLU A 29 -19.59 9.32 7.13
CA GLU A 29 -18.63 10.16 6.38
C GLU A 29 -17.33 9.46 5.94
N LYS A 30 -17.25 8.13 6.07
CA LYS A 30 -16.06 7.35 5.68
C LYS A 30 -16.35 6.52 4.44
N LEU A 31 -15.31 6.33 3.63
CA LEU A 31 -15.35 5.41 2.52
C LEU A 31 -15.06 4.00 3.05
N LYS A 32 -16.07 3.13 2.95
CA LYS A 32 -15.93 1.69 3.20
C LYS A 32 -15.71 0.96 1.89
N VAL A 33 -14.62 0.20 1.85
CA VAL A 33 -14.25 -0.68 0.74
C VAL A 33 -14.28 -2.11 1.24
N ILE A 34 -14.98 -2.98 0.50
CA ILE A 34 -15.00 -4.42 0.73
C ILE A 34 -14.38 -5.08 -0.49
N PRO A 35 -13.14 -5.58 -0.42
CA PRO A 35 -12.49 -6.26 -1.53
C PRO A 35 -13.29 -7.46 -2.02
N ASP A 36 -13.14 -7.80 -3.29
CA ASP A 36 -13.85 -8.93 -3.90
C ASP A 36 -13.34 -10.29 -3.43
N GLY A 37 -12.23 -10.30 -2.69
CA GLY A 37 -11.60 -11.46 -2.09
C GLY A 37 -10.90 -12.38 -3.08
N LYS A 38 -10.74 -11.99 -4.35
CA LYS A 38 -10.00 -12.79 -5.33
C LYS A 38 -8.54 -12.32 -5.41
N GLY A 39 -7.64 -13.28 -5.60
CA GLY A 39 -6.20 -13.03 -5.68
C GLY A 39 -5.59 -12.77 -4.31
N ILE A 40 -4.30 -12.43 -4.31
CA ILE A 40 -3.47 -12.28 -3.11
C ILE A 40 -3.17 -10.81 -2.79
N GLY A 41 -3.96 -9.88 -3.33
CA GLY A 41 -3.72 -8.44 -3.21
C GLY A 41 -2.54 -7.98 -4.07
N TRP A 42 -1.84 -6.95 -3.62
CA TRP A 42 -0.69 -6.31 -4.26
C TRP A 42 0.60 -7.12 -4.06
N PHE A 43 0.79 -8.13 -4.90
CA PHE A 43 1.97 -9.00 -4.89
C PHE A 43 2.09 -9.73 -6.23
N SER A 44 3.27 -9.68 -6.85
CA SER A 44 3.60 -10.58 -7.95
C SER A 44 2.59 -10.51 -9.11
N ASP A 45 2.36 -9.30 -9.62
CA ASP A 45 1.38 -8.93 -10.65
C ASP A 45 -0.09 -9.00 -10.23
N SER A 46 -0.40 -9.64 -9.10
CA SER A 46 -1.72 -9.53 -8.49
C SER A 46 -1.90 -8.10 -7.97
N LYS A 47 -3.10 -7.55 -8.19
CA LYS A 47 -3.50 -6.19 -7.79
C LYS A 47 -4.83 -6.24 -7.06
N GLY A 48 -4.93 -5.44 -5.99
CA GLY A 48 -6.19 -5.15 -5.30
C GLY A 48 -6.90 -3.92 -5.88
N SER A 49 -7.96 -3.46 -5.19
CA SER A 49 -8.60 -2.18 -5.53
C SER A 49 -7.62 -1.03 -5.32
N PHE A 50 -7.70 -0.03 -6.21
CA PHE A 50 -6.91 1.19 -6.20
C PHE A 50 -7.73 2.35 -6.76
N LEU A 51 -8.01 3.32 -5.90
CA LEU A 51 -8.60 4.60 -6.26
C LEU A 51 -7.49 5.62 -6.37
N TYR A 52 -7.32 6.25 -7.54
CA TYR A 52 -6.15 7.09 -7.81
C TYR A 52 -6.47 8.38 -8.55
N GLN A 53 -5.56 9.34 -8.44
CA GLN A 53 -5.44 10.48 -9.35
C GLN A 53 -4.03 10.48 -9.94
N GLU A 54 -3.86 11.23 -11.04
CA GLU A 54 -2.55 11.39 -11.66
C GLU A 54 -1.91 12.69 -11.17
N LEU A 55 -0.64 12.63 -10.76
CA LEU A 55 0.14 13.79 -10.31
C LEU A 55 1.48 13.83 -11.04
N THR A 56 2.01 15.03 -11.27
CA THR A 56 3.29 15.26 -11.97
C THR A 56 4.39 15.85 -11.09
N ASP A 57 3.99 16.60 -10.06
CA ASP A 57 4.88 17.43 -9.26
C ASP A 57 5.39 16.72 -8.01
N ASP A 58 6.16 17.44 -7.20
CA ASP A 58 6.54 17.02 -5.86
C ASP A 58 5.36 17.15 -4.91
N PHE A 59 5.07 16.08 -4.17
CA PHE A 59 3.80 15.97 -3.47
C PHE A 59 3.87 15.25 -2.14
N MET A 60 2.85 15.49 -1.35
CA MET A 60 2.49 14.73 -0.17
C MET A 60 1.06 14.25 -0.29
N ILE A 61 0.85 12.95 -0.07
CA ILE A 61 -0.48 12.35 0.07
C ILE A 61 -0.68 11.81 1.47
N GLU A 62 -1.91 11.83 1.94
CA GLU A 62 -2.24 11.40 3.30
C GLU A 62 -3.63 10.76 3.35
N THR A 63 -3.80 9.80 4.26
CA THR A 63 -5.10 9.22 4.60
C THR A 63 -5.17 8.89 6.08
N SER A 64 -6.39 8.75 6.60
CA SER A 64 -6.66 8.07 7.86
C SER A 64 -7.42 6.79 7.56
N VAL A 65 -6.83 5.66 7.90
CA VAL A 65 -7.30 4.33 7.47
C VAL A 65 -7.43 3.39 8.66
N LYS A 66 -8.44 2.51 8.61
CA LYS A 66 -8.63 1.41 9.55
C LYS A 66 -8.96 0.14 8.77
N VAL A 67 -8.34 -0.97 9.15
CA VAL A 67 -8.68 -2.31 8.65
C VAL A 67 -9.43 -3.05 9.73
N LYS A 68 -10.67 -3.43 9.45
CA LYS A 68 -11.56 -4.11 10.36
C LYS A 68 -11.88 -5.50 9.83
N GLN A 69 -11.92 -6.49 10.71
CA GLN A 69 -12.53 -7.78 10.38
C GLN A 69 -14.04 -7.71 10.59
N LYS A 70 -14.80 -8.34 9.71
CA LYS A 70 -16.25 -8.49 9.87
C LYS A 70 -16.52 -9.18 11.20
N ALA A 71 -17.46 -8.62 11.95
CA ALA A 71 -17.87 -9.12 13.26
C ALA A 71 -18.62 -10.45 13.10
N ASN A 72 -17.88 -11.53 12.88
CA ASN A 72 -18.28 -12.91 13.12
C ASN A 72 -17.16 -13.83 12.65
N ASN A 73 -16.41 -14.34 13.62
CA ASN A 73 -15.93 -15.71 13.73
C ASN A 73 -14.59 -15.72 14.45
N ASN A 74 -14.43 -16.67 15.38
CA ASN A 74 -13.15 -17.18 15.90
C ASN A 74 -12.28 -17.82 14.79
N LYS A 75 -12.35 -17.33 13.55
CA LYS A 75 -11.64 -17.81 12.37
C LYS A 75 -10.37 -16.99 12.16
N GLN A 76 -9.40 -17.67 11.56
CA GLN A 76 -8.09 -17.13 11.25
C GLN A 76 -8.19 -15.74 10.61
N ARG A 77 -7.43 -14.80 11.16
CA ARG A 77 -7.27 -13.45 10.63
C ARG A 77 -6.79 -13.56 9.17
N ALA A 78 -7.46 -12.92 8.21
CA ALA A 78 -6.93 -12.77 6.85
C ALA A 78 -5.48 -12.29 6.93
N GLN A 79 -4.57 -13.18 6.58
CA GLN A 79 -3.19 -12.79 6.45
C GLN A 79 -3.10 -11.82 5.27
N PHE A 80 -2.32 -10.76 5.41
CA PHE A 80 -2.10 -9.73 4.39
C PHE A 80 -3.33 -8.90 4.03
N SER A 81 -4.37 -8.87 4.87
CA SER A 81 -5.46 -7.91 4.71
C SER A 81 -4.99 -6.55 5.20
N SER A 82 -4.89 -5.59 4.27
CA SER A 82 -4.35 -4.26 4.55
C SER A 82 -4.96 -3.16 3.69
N ALA A 83 -4.77 -1.91 4.10
CA ALA A 83 -5.23 -0.74 3.37
C ALA A 83 -4.31 0.46 3.63
N GLY A 84 -4.24 1.37 2.67
CA GLY A 84 -3.38 2.55 2.80
C GLY A 84 -3.16 3.28 1.49
N LEU A 85 -1.93 3.70 1.26
CA LEU A 85 -1.50 4.54 0.15
C LEU A 85 -0.67 3.76 -0.86
N LEU A 86 -0.75 4.14 -2.13
CA LEU A 86 0.08 3.62 -3.23
C LEU A 86 0.51 4.77 -4.14
N ILE A 87 1.75 4.70 -4.59
CA ILE A 87 2.32 5.45 -5.70
C ILE A 87 2.70 4.42 -6.78
N ARG A 88 2.16 4.55 -7.98
CA ARG A 88 2.32 3.59 -9.08
C ARG A 88 2.75 4.29 -10.36
N ASN A 89 3.77 3.75 -11.02
CA ASN A 89 4.08 4.12 -12.40
C ASN A 89 2.89 3.73 -13.30
N PRO A 90 2.29 4.65 -14.08
CA PRO A 90 1.17 4.33 -14.97
C PRO A 90 1.49 3.24 -16.01
N LEU A 91 2.77 3.09 -16.38
CA LEU A 91 3.25 2.07 -17.32
C LEU A 91 3.49 0.70 -16.65
N SER A 92 3.22 0.58 -15.36
CA SER A 92 3.39 -0.66 -14.61
C SER A 92 2.47 -1.77 -15.15
N SER A 93 3.09 -2.85 -15.61
CA SER A 93 2.43 -4.01 -16.21
C SER A 93 2.91 -5.31 -15.56
N PRO A 94 2.20 -6.45 -15.76
CA PRO A 94 2.67 -7.75 -15.28
C PRO A 94 4.11 -8.05 -15.70
N GLY A 95 4.95 -8.47 -14.77
CA GLY A 95 6.40 -8.69 -14.95
C GLY A 95 7.26 -7.42 -14.97
N LYS A 96 6.63 -6.25 -14.93
CA LYS A 96 7.28 -4.93 -14.90
C LYS A 96 6.59 -4.05 -13.87
N GLU A 97 6.28 -4.63 -12.71
CA GLU A 97 5.70 -3.84 -11.64
C GLU A 97 6.67 -2.78 -11.13
N ASN A 98 6.17 -1.56 -11.00
CA ASN A 98 6.91 -0.43 -10.48
C ASN A 98 5.93 0.44 -9.68
N TRP A 99 5.86 0.12 -8.39
CA TRP A 99 4.99 0.80 -7.44
C TRP A 99 5.56 0.70 -6.03
N ILE A 100 5.06 1.59 -5.18
CA ILE A 100 5.44 1.72 -3.77
C ILE A 100 4.17 1.88 -2.98
N MET A 101 4.02 1.09 -1.92
CA MET A 101 2.88 1.19 -1.03
C MET A 101 3.29 1.42 0.42
N TYR A 102 2.40 2.09 1.13
CA TYR A 102 2.45 2.24 2.57
C TYR A 102 1.07 1.98 3.16
N ASN A 103 0.94 0.86 3.85
CA ASN A 103 -0.35 0.39 4.32
C ASN A 103 -0.29 -0.03 5.78
N ILE A 104 -1.45 -0.27 6.36
CA ILE A 104 -1.59 -0.92 7.66
C ILE A 104 -2.58 -2.07 7.54
N GLY A 105 -2.37 -3.12 8.32
CA GLY A 105 -3.28 -4.26 8.33
C GLY A 105 -2.71 -5.46 9.05
N TYR A 106 -3.38 -6.59 8.88
CA TYR A 106 -2.86 -7.87 9.29
C TYR A 106 -1.80 -8.34 8.31
N GLN A 107 -0.60 -8.54 8.82
CA GLN A 107 0.56 -9.07 8.12
C GLN A 107 0.76 -10.52 8.54
N ASN A 108 1.89 -11.11 8.15
CA ASN A 108 2.28 -12.46 8.54
C ASN A 108 2.39 -12.58 10.08
N SER A 109 1.32 -13.04 10.73
CA SER A 109 1.12 -13.23 12.19
C SER A 109 0.83 -12.02 13.09
N PHE A 110 0.98 -10.78 12.65
CA PHE A 110 0.73 -9.59 13.49
C PHE A 110 0.01 -8.47 12.75
N TYR A 111 -0.50 -7.48 13.49
CA TYR A 111 -1.06 -6.26 12.91
C TYR A 111 0.04 -5.19 12.85
N GLY A 112 0.22 -4.55 11.70
CA GLY A 112 1.36 -3.66 11.49
C GLY A 112 1.28 -2.83 10.23
N ARG A 113 2.17 -1.83 10.18
CA ARG A 113 2.42 -1.03 8.97
C ARG A 113 3.38 -1.77 8.05
N GLU A 114 3.16 -1.66 6.76
CA GLU A 114 4.01 -2.22 5.72
C GLU A 114 4.44 -1.12 4.76
N MET A 115 5.74 -0.99 4.57
CA MET A 115 6.30 -0.30 3.42
C MET A 115 6.74 -1.36 2.42
N LYS A 116 6.37 -1.22 1.15
CA LYS A 116 6.78 -2.17 0.11
C LYS A 116 7.02 -1.49 -1.21
N VAL A 117 8.06 -1.95 -1.90
CA VAL A 117 8.39 -1.53 -3.26
C VAL A 117 8.36 -2.73 -4.20
N THR A 118 8.01 -2.48 -5.45
CA THR A 118 8.23 -3.42 -6.56
C THR A 118 9.18 -2.87 -7.59
N ARG A 119 9.86 -3.80 -8.26
CA ARG A 119 10.71 -3.51 -9.41
C ARG A 119 10.57 -4.61 -10.45
N PRO A 120 10.80 -4.30 -11.74
CA PRO A 120 10.90 -5.32 -12.77
C PRO A 120 11.91 -6.41 -12.38
N SER A 121 11.55 -7.68 -12.59
CA SER A 121 12.53 -8.74 -12.51
C SER A 121 13.32 -8.77 -13.82
N ASN A 122 14.57 -8.32 -13.80
CA ASN A 122 15.50 -8.55 -14.92
C ASN A 122 16.00 -10.01 -14.96
N GLY A 123 15.66 -10.81 -13.94
CA GLY A 123 16.10 -12.19 -13.76
C GLY A 123 15.08 -13.22 -14.24
N PHE A 124 15.49 -13.96 -15.27
CA PHE A 124 15.14 -15.34 -15.64
C PHE A 124 13.69 -15.66 -16.02
N ARG A 125 13.41 -15.58 -17.33
CA ARG A 125 12.39 -16.42 -18.00
C ARG A 125 12.57 -17.94 -17.76
N PHE A 126 13.65 -18.35 -17.09
CA PHE A 126 13.98 -19.74 -16.78
C PHE A 126 13.86 -20.09 -15.28
N ASP A 127 13.49 -19.16 -14.41
CA ASP A 127 13.14 -19.48 -13.02
C ASP A 127 11.74 -20.14 -13.03
N PRO A 128 11.58 -21.37 -12.51
CA PRO A 128 10.28 -22.01 -12.38
C PRO A 128 9.23 -21.14 -11.67
N MET A 129 9.67 -20.27 -10.75
CA MET A 129 8.80 -19.30 -10.05
C MET A 129 8.19 -18.26 -11.01
N TYR A 130 8.90 -17.86 -12.06
CA TYR A 130 8.39 -16.95 -13.09
C TYR A 130 7.14 -17.53 -13.79
N PHE A 131 7.16 -18.82 -14.09
CA PHE A 131 6.06 -19.53 -14.76
C PHE A 131 4.83 -19.72 -13.88
N ILE A 132 5.00 -19.71 -12.55
CA ILE A 132 3.88 -19.76 -11.60
C ILE A 132 3.48 -18.36 -11.06
N GLY A 133 3.92 -17.29 -11.74
CA GLY A 133 3.40 -15.93 -11.53
C GLY A 133 4.33 -14.94 -10.85
N TYR A 134 5.54 -15.34 -10.43
CA TYR A 134 6.54 -14.49 -9.77
C TYR A 134 7.35 -13.65 -10.74
N ARG A 135 6.66 -12.77 -11.48
CA ARG A 135 7.27 -12.02 -12.59
C ARG A 135 7.85 -10.67 -12.19
N SER A 136 7.44 -10.12 -11.05
CA SER A 136 7.95 -8.86 -10.52
C SER A 136 8.51 -9.05 -9.13
N LEU A 137 9.63 -8.40 -8.81
CA LEU A 137 10.27 -8.50 -7.50
C LEU A 137 9.63 -7.51 -6.53
N SER A 138 9.44 -7.94 -5.29
CA SER A 138 9.03 -7.08 -4.19
C SER A 138 10.00 -7.17 -3.03
N THR A 139 10.16 -6.05 -2.33
CA THR A 139 10.85 -5.99 -1.03
C THR A 139 9.95 -5.19 -0.08
N LEU A 140 9.75 -5.70 1.14
CA LEU A 140 8.85 -5.10 2.12
C LEU A 140 9.50 -5.02 3.50
N TYR A 141 9.00 -4.08 4.27
CA TYR A 141 9.44 -3.79 5.63
C TYR A 141 8.21 -3.68 6.52
N LEU A 142 8.18 -4.46 7.60
CA LEU A 142 7.02 -4.57 8.47
C LEU A 142 7.31 -3.99 9.85
N ILE A 143 6.43 -3.11 10.33
CA ILE A 143 6.53 -2.49 11.65
C ILE A 143 5.28 -2.84 12.46
N PRO A 144 5.42 -3.56 13.59
CA PRO A 144 4.28 -3.87 14.45
C PRO A 144 3.53 -2.61 14.90
N ALA A 145 2.21 -2.70 14.98
CA ALA A 145 1.35 -1.68 15.54
C ALA A 145 0.53 -2.28 16.68
N LEU A 146 0.53 -1.61 17.83
CA LEU A 146 -0.20 -2.07 19.02
C LEU A 146 -1.70 -1.79 18.91
N GLU A 147 -2.09 -0.75 18.16
CA GLU A 147 -3.47 -0.32 18.01
C GLU A 147 -4.06 -0.72 16.66
N THR A 148 -5.32 -1.17 16.70
CA THR A 148 -6.12 -1.53 15.51
C THR A 148 -7.12 -0.43 15.12
N GLY A 149 -6.95 0.77 15.68
CA GLY A 149 -7.76 1.96 15.44
C GLY A 149 -7.53 2.57 14.05
N PHE A 150 -8.01 3.80 13.88
CA PHE A 150 -7.63 4.60 12.72
C PHE A 150 -6.17 5.02 12.85
N VAL A 151 -5.39 4.77 11.80
CA VAL A 151 -4.01 5.22 11.70
C VAL A 151 -3.90 6.20 10.54
N ARG A 152 -3.20 7.31 10.79
CA ARG A 152 -2.91 8.29 9.74
C ARG A 152 -1.57 7.95 9.11
N LEU A 153 -1.59 7.78 7.80
CA LEU A 153 -0.44 7.46 6.98
C LEU A 153 -0.23 8.60 5.98
N ARG A 154 1.03 8.87 5.67
CA ARG A 154 1.44 9.89 4.72
C ARG A 154 2.63 9.40 3.92
N MET A 155 2.62 9.68 2.63
CA MET A 155 3.75 9.45 1.73
C MET A 155 4.09 10.76 1.04
N ALA A 156 5.38 11.03 0.85
CA ALA A 156 5.84 12.20 0.15
C ALA A 156 6.86 11.83 -0.91
N ARG A 157 6.83 12.54 -2.03
CA ARG A 157 7.80 12.47 -3.13
C ARG A 157 8.41 13.84 -3.31
N ILE A 158 9.73 13.90 -3.36
CA ILE A 158 10.49 15.04 -3.87
C ILE A 158 11.51 14.51 -4.86
N SER A 159 11.42 14.95 -6.11
CA SER A 159 12.22 14.43 -7.22
C SER A 159 12.05 12.90 -7.37
N ASP A 160 13.09 12.12 -7.05
CA ASP A 160 13.09 10.65 -7.12
C ASP A 160 13.06 9.97 -5.74
N GLU A 161 13.08 10.74 -4.65
CA GLU A 161 13.06 10.23 -3.28
C GLU A 161 11.64 10.15 -2.74
N ILE A 162 11.31 9.03 -2.10
CA ILE A 162 10.03 8.84 -1.40
C ILE A 162 10.24 8.57 0.08
N ARG A 163 9.44 9.25 0.91
CA ARG A 163 9.43 9.10 2.38
C ARG A 163 8.05 8.76 2.92
N PHE A 164 8.06 8.09 4.06
CA PHE A 164 6.88 7.56 4.74
C PHE A 164 6.74 8.22 6.10
N TYR A 165 5.51 8.54 6.48
CA TYR A 165 5.22 9.20 7.75
C TYR A 165 3.97 8.63 8.39
N TYR A 166 4.00 8.46 9.71
CA TYR A 166 2.86 8.08 10.52
C TYR A 166 2.57 9.15 11.58
N PHE A 167 1.31 9.25 11.98
CA PHE A 167 0.91 10.13 13.08
C PHE A 167 0.84 9.34 14.37
N ALA A 168 1.62 9.74 15.37
CA ALA A 168 1.61 9.16 16.71
C ALA A 168 2.07 10.23 17.71
N ASP A 169 1.63 10.11 18.97
CA ASP A 169 1.98 11.08 20.03
C ASP A 169 1.60 12.52 19.65
N ASN A 170 0.45 12.68 18.99
CA ASN A 170 -0.07 13.94 18.46
C ASN A 170 0.86 14.68 17.49
N LYS A 171 1.79 13.99 16.83
CA LYS A 171 2.71 14.56 15.84
C LYS A 171 2.98 13.62 14.67
N TRP A 172 3.42 14.18 13.56
CA TRP A 172 3.95 13.40 12.44
C TRP A 172 5.37 12.95 12.74
N GLN A 173 5.66 11.70 12.40
CA GLN A 173 6.96 11.07 12.55
C GLN A 173 7.34 10.43 11.22
N GLU A 174 8.58 10.64 10.77
CA GLU A 174 9.14 9.89 9.63
C GLU A 174 9.32 8.43 10.04
N GLU A 175 8.91 7.50 9.19
CA GLU A 175 9.11 6.08 9.41
C GLU A 175 10.60 5.75 9.29
N LYS A 176 11.19 5.24 10.37
CA LYS A 176 12.58 4.79 10.39
C LYS A 176 12.61 3.26 10.52
N PRO A 177 13.21 2.55 9.56
CA PRO A 177 13.30 1.09 9.56
C PRO A 177 14.43 0.58 10.46
N THR A 178 14.66 1.24 11.57
CA THR A 178 15.43 0.70 12.69
C THR A 178 14.55 -0.04 13.69
N LYS A 179 13.22 -0.02 13.50
CA LYS A 179 12.21 -0.51 14.47
C LYS A 179 11.29 -1.64 13.96
N GLY A 180 11.49 -2.11 12.74
CA GLY A 180 10.70 -3.19 12.15
C GLY A 180 11.54 -4.39 11.74
N ILE A 181 10.87 -5.34 11.11
CA ILE A 181 11.47 -6.56 10.59
C ILE A 181 11.54 -6.38 9.08
N GLU A 182 12.75 -6.44 8.51
CA GLU A 182 12.89 -6.64 7.08
C GLU A 182 12.35 -8.04 6.78
N VAL A 183 11.20 -8.11 6.11
CA VAL A 183 10.53 -9.38 5.84
C VAL A 183 10.47 -9.60 4.34
N MET A 184 10.96 -10.77 3.95
CA MET A 184 10.60 -11.57 2.78
C MET A 184 9.64 -10.91 1.77
N GLY A 185 10.20 -10.37 0.70
CA GLY A 185 9.55 -10.39 -0.60
C GLY A 185 10.30 -11.34 -1.54
N ASN A 186 9.73 -11.65 -2.72
CA ASN A 186 10.39 -12.49 -3.71
C ASN A 186 11.65 -11.84 -4.33
N GLY A 187 11.92 -10.57 -4.02
CA GLY A 187 13.15 -9.86 -4.36
C GLY A 187 14.27 -9.96 -3.31
N ILE A 188 14.13 -10.70 -2.22
CA ILE A 188 15.05 -10.66 -1.06
C ILE A 188 16.51 -11.02 -1.37
N LYS A 189 16.76 -11.84 -2.40
CA LYS A 189 18.12 -12.20 -2.83
C LYS A 189 18.77 -11.16 -3.75
N TYR A 190 17.98 -10.21 -4.21
CA TYR A 190 18.43 -9.13 -5.07
C TYR A 190 18.54 -7.90 -4.18
N GLN A 191 19.78 -7.55 -3.82
CA GLN A 191 20.05 -6.30 -3.12
C GLN A 191 19.34 -5.18 -3.86
N VAL A 192 18.66 -4.35 -3.11
CA VAL A 192 18.06 -3.14 -3.63
C VAL A 192 18.81 -2.03 -2.91
N ASP A 193 19.65 -1.34 -3.68
CA ASP A 193 20.67 -0.40 -3.18
C ASP A 193 20.07 0.73 -2.32
N GLN A 194 18.76 0.93 -2.46
CA GLN A 194 17.87 1.80 -1.70
C GLN A 194 17.59 1.31 -0.25
N PHE A 195 18.12 0.15 0.14
CA PHE A 195 18.03 -0.48 1.47
C PHE A 195 19.40 -0.41 2.15
N ASN A 196 19.95 0.80 2.30
CA ASN A 196 21.08 0.95 3.20
C ASN A 196 20.62 0.53 4.62
N LYS A 197 21.53 -0.02 5.43
CA LYS A 197 21.23 -0.76 6.68
C LYS A 197 20.52 0.07 7.78
N GLN A 198 20.10 1.31 7.53
CA GLN A 198 19.53 2.21 8.54
C GLN A 198 18.30 2.99 8.06
N GLU A 199 18.06 3.14 6.75
CA GLU A 199 16.92 3.91 6.22
C GLU A 199 16.31 3.27 4.96
N PHE A 200 14.98 3.06 4.96
CA PHE A 200 14.19 2.60 3.81
C PHE A 200 13.83 3.87 3.06
N ARG A 201 14.71 4.21 2.12
CA ARG A 201 14.55 5.38 1.27
C ARG A 201 14.57 4.91 -0.17
N PRO A 202 13.40 4.55 -0.72
CA PRO A 202 13.30 4.23 -2.12
C PRO A 202 13.71 5.44 -2.96
N THR A 203 14.88 5.37 -3.57
CA THR A 203 15.43 6.30 -4.57
C THR A 203 15.69 5.55 -5.87
N ASN A 204 15.92 6.23 -7.00
CA ASN A 204 16.24 5.56 -8.27
C ASN A 204 15.25 4.45 -8.72
N LEU A 205 13.98 4.50 -8.31
CA LEU A 205 12.97 3.52 -8.74
C LEU A 205 12.51 3.69 -10.19
N SER A 206 13.17 4.59 -10.95
CA SER A 206 12.81 4.93 -12.32
C SER A 206 11.32 5.30 -12.44
N LEU A 207 10.81 6.02 -11.43
CA LEU A 207 9.46 6.55 -11.43
C LEU A 207 9.39 7.72 -12.44
N PRO A 208 8.42 7.72 -13.36
CA PRO A 208 8.26 8.82 -14.31
C PRO A 208 7.75 10.09 -13.60
N ALA A 209 7.78 11.23 -14.29
CA ALA A 209 7.22 12.48 -13.78
C ALA A 209 5.75 12.30 -13.38
N LYS A 210 4.94 11.71 -14.27
CA LYS A 210 3.51 11.46 -14.04
C LYS A 210 3.27 10.13 -13.32
N LEU A 211 2.66 10.18 -12.15
CA LEU A 211 2.40 9.03 -11.29
C LEU A 211 0.91 8.86 -10.99
N GLN A 212 0.46 7.62 -10.82
CA GLN A 212 -0.85 7.31 -10.25
C GLN A 212 -0.71 7.19 -8.74
N VAL A 213 -1.46 7.97 -7.99
CA VAL A 213 -1.38 7.99 -6.52
C VAL A 213 -2.74 7.91 -5.88
N GLY A 214 -2.86 7.25 -4.74
CA GLY A 214 -4.13 7.20 -4.02
C GLY A 214 -4.25 6.06 -3.03
N LEU A 215 -5.48 5.55 -2.88
CA LEU A 215 -5.89 4.62 -1.84
C LEU A 215 -5.90 3.18 -2.35
N ILE A 216 -5.28 2.26 -1.62
CA ILE A 216 -5.31 0.83 -1.93
C ILE A 216 -5.99 -0.01 -0.86
N THR A 217 -6.51 -1.15 -1.30
CA THR A 217 -6.90 -2.24 -0.40
C THR A 217 -6.31 -3.56 -0.85
N ASN A 218 -5.89 -4.36 0.11
CA ASN A 218 -5.53 -5.77 -0.04
C ASN A 218 -6.64 -6.65 0.56
N PRO A 219 -7.26 -7.56 -0.20
CA PRO A 219 -8.29 -8.46 0.31
C PRO A 219 -7.82 -9.37 1.45
N GLY A 220 -6.50 -9.56 1.57
CA GLY A 220 -5.90 -10.63 2.34
C GLY A 220 -6.12 -12.00 1.70
N MET A 221 -5.49 -13.01 2.28
CA MET A 221 -5.56 -14.37 1.79
C MET A 221 -5.80 -15.36 2.93
N ASN A 222 -6.43 -16.47 2.57
CA ASN A 222 -6.45 -17.65 3.40
C ASN A 222 -5.20 -18.48 3.10
N THR A 223 -4.19 -18.45 3.98
CA THR A 223 -2.93 -19.17 3.78
C THR A 223 -3.09 -20.69 3.74
N ARG A 224 -4.17 -21.25 4.32
CA ARG A 224 -4.47 -22.69 4.23
C ARG A 224 -5.17 -23.08 2.93
N LYS A 225 -5.90 -22.15 2.31
CA LYS A 225 -6.67 -22.38 1.08
C LYS A 225 -6.57 -21.15 0.16
N PRO A 226 -5.38 -20.87 -0.41
CA PRO A 226 -5.11 -19.62 -1.16
C PRO A 226 -5.97 -19.45 -2.41
N TRP A 227 -6.57 -20.52 -2.93
CA TRP A 227 -7.51 -20.50 -4.06
C TRP A 227 -8.93 -20.09 -3.68
N GLN A 228 -9.29 -20.04 -2.39
CA GLN A 228 -10.63 -19.65 -1.96
C GLN A 228 -10.76 -18.13 -1.85
N LYS A 229 -11.90 -17.61 -2.31
CA LYS A 229 -12.22 -16.19 -2.10
C LYS A 229 -12.30 -15.90 -0.61
N TYR A 230 -11.60 -14.86 -0.17
CA TYR A 230 -11.57 -14.48 1.24
C TYR A 230 -12.04 -13.03 1.42
N ARG A 231 -13.15 -12.84 2.13
CA ARG A 231 -13.84 -11.55 2.27
C ARG A 231 -14.16 -11.25 3.73
N ASP A 232 -13.19 -11.42 4.60
CA ASP A 232 -13.35 -11.24 6.05
C ASP A 232 -13.08 -9.80 6.50
N SER A 233 -12.62 -8.93 5.59
CA SER A 233 -12.10 -7.62 5.94
C SER A 233 -12.89 -6.47 5.29
N GLU A 234 -12.96 -5.38 6.02
CA GLU A 234 -13.54 -4.10 5.65
C GLU A 234 -12.48 -3.02 5.86
N MET A 235 -12.31 -2.16 4.86
CA MET A 235 -11.31 -1.10 4.86
C MET A 235 -12.04 0.23 4.92
N LEU A 236 -11.73 1.03 5.93
CA LEU A 236 -12.38 2.30 6.18
C LEU A 236 -11.37 3.42 5.97
N PHE A 237 -11.66 4.35 5.08
CA PHE A 237 -10.90 5.57 4.89
C PHE A 237 -11.72 6.76 5.37
N ALA A 238 -11.21 7.49 6.35
CA ALA A 238 -11.89 8.69 6.84
C ALA A 238 -11.70 9.89 5.91
N TYR A 239 -10.57 9.96 5.20
CA TYR A 239 -10.32 10.97 4.16
C TYR A 239 -9.14 10.55 3.29
N TYR A 240 -8.97 11.25 2.17
CA TYR A 240 -7.74 11.30 1.39
C TYR A 240 -7.35 12.76 1.20
N SER A 241 -6.06 13.06 1.17
CA SER A 241 -5.61 14.42 0.95
C SER A 241 -4.32 14.46 0.15
N TYR A 242 -4.14 15.56 -0.58
CA TYR A 242 -2.99 15.85 -1.41
C TYR A 242 -2.55 17.29 -1.19
N LYS A 243 -1.25 17.54 -1.30
CA LYS A 243 -0.63 18.86 -1.28
C LYS A 243 0.68 18.79 -2.08
N GLU A 244 0.93 19.79 -2.91
CA GLU A 244 2.28 20.04 -3.45
C GLU A 244 3.21 20.46 -2.31
N ILE A 245 4.45 20.00 -2.37
CA ILE A 245 5.47 20.33 -1.38
C ILE A 245 6.78 20.64 -2.09
N SER A 246 7.64 21.37 -1.41
CA SER A 246 9.01 21.67 -1.86
C SER A 246 10.07 21.11 -0.91
N SER A 247 9.65 20.67 0.29
CA SER A 247 10.54 20.12 1.31
C SER A 247 9.85 19.06 2.16
N PHE A 248 10.59 17.99 2.49
CA PHE A 248 10.15 16.95 3.42
C PHE A 248 9.86 17.49 4.84
N THR A 249 10.39 18.66 5.21
CA THR A 249 10.07 19.30 6.49
C THR A 249 8.59 19.69 6.60
N GLU A 250 7.92 19.93 5.46
CA GLU A 250 6.48 20.18 5.42
C GLU A 250 5.66 18.96 5.85
N CYS A 251 6.24 17.75 5.73
CA CYS A 251 5.61 16.49 6.12
C CYS A 251 5.61 16.26 7.63
N LEU A 252 6.29 17.10 8.41
CA LEU A 252 6.28 17.05 9.87
C LEU A 252 5.26 18.02 10.50
N LYS A 253 4.62 18.86 9.67
CA LYS A 253 3.53 19.78 10.04
C LYS A 253 2.17 19.10 9.85
#